data_AF-A0A3M9MUI2-F1
#
_entry.id   AF-A0A3M9MUI2-F1
#
_cell.length_a   1.000
_cell.length_b   1.000
_cell.length_c   1.000
_cell.angle_alpha   90.00
_cell.angle_beta   90.00
_cell.angle_gamma   90.00
#
_symmetry.space_group_name_H-M   'P 1'
#
loop_
_entity.id
_entity.type
_entity.pdbx_description
1 polymer ?
#
loop_
_entity_poly.entity_id
_entity_poly.type
_entity_poly.pdbx_seq_one_letter_code
_entity_poly.pdbx_strand_id
1 'polypeptide(L)'
;MFFIDSHAHVFSPEFNPDLEEMLQRAQEAQVAEIYMPNIDLASLEPMFQLEQRHPWCHSLLGLHPCHVFQDFRQVLQEMELWFEKRSFKGVGEAGLDYYWDKTFVAEQKEALRIQCGWAKTHQIPIVLHTREAFADTLEIIKEQQDGNLRGIFHCFSGTVEEAQAVIDQNFLLGIGGVSTFKNGGLGPVLEQIDLQHLVLETDSPYLAPVPKRGKRNEPAYLPYVAQKLADTKSISLNEVAAVTTANARNLFSR
;
A
#
# COMPACT_ATOMS: atom_id res chain seq x y z
N MET A 1 -5.86 11.67 -18.48
CA MET A 1 -4.82 10.86 -17.81
C MET A 1 -5.10 10.98 -16.33
N PHE A 2 -5.22 9.87 -15.62
CA PHE A 2 -5.49 9.85 -14.18
C PHE A 2 -4.56 8.84 -13.50
N PHE A 3 -4.37 9.00 -12.21
CA PHE A 3 -3.59 8.10 -11.37
C PHE A 3 -4.43 7.61 -10.19
N ILE A 4 -4.04 6.46 -9.65
CA ILE A 4 -4.56 5.93 -8.39
C ILE A 4 -3.38 5.84 -7.44
N ASP A 5 -3.52 6.43 -6.26
CA ASP A 5 -2.58 6.25 -5.17
C ASP A 5 -3.02 5.02 -4.37
N SER A 6 -2.34 3.88 -4.55
CA SER A 6 -2.73 2.63 -3.89
C SER A 6 -2.38 2.57 -2.40
N HIS A 7 -1.64 3.55 -1.87
CA HIS A 7 -1.24 3.57 -0.46
C HIS A 7 -0.91 4.98 0.02
N ALA A 8 -1.78 5.58 0.84
CA ALA A 8 -1.49 6.81 1.54
C ALA A 8 -2.25 6.96 2.86
N HIS A 9 -1.57 7.45 3.89
CA HIS A 9 -2.12 7.74 5.22
C HIS A 9 -2.59 9.20 5.32
N VAL A 10 -3.44 9.64 4.40
CA VAL A 10 -3.94 11.04 4.36
C VAL A 10 -4.84 11.42 5.55
N PHE A 11 -5.30 10.42 6.31
CA PHE A 11 -5.98 10.60 7.61
C PHE A 11 -5.00 10.90 8.76
N SER A 12 -3.69 10.86 8.52
CA SER A 12 -2.66 11.14 9.52
C SER A 12 -2.82 12.58 10.05
N PRO A 13 -2.61 12.80 11.37
CA PRO A 13 -2.61 14.13 11.96
C PRO A 13 -1.64 15.12 11.31
N GLU A 14 -0.61 14.62 10.62
CA GLU A 14 0.32 15.45 9.85
C GLU A 14 -0.37 16.30 8.78
N PHE A 15 -1.52 15.86 8.25
CA PHE A 15 -2.30 16.59 7.25
C PHE A 15 -3.38 17.51 7.83
N ASN A 16 -3.65 17.45 9.14
CA ASN A 16 -4.69 18.28 9.77
C ASN A 16 -4.62 19.79 9.44
N PRO A 17 -3.43 20.41 9.33
CA PRO A 17 -3.34 21.84 9.04
C PRO A 17 -3.80 22.26 7.63
N ASP A 18 -3.79 21.33 6.67
CA ASP A 18 -4.00 21.65 5.24
C ASP A 18 -4.66 20.49 4.45
N LEU A 19 -5.49 19.67 5.13
CA LEU A 19 -6.07 18.45 4.56
C LEU A 19 -6.89 18.74 3.28
N GLU A 20 -7.75 19.76 3.32
CA GLU A 20 -8.59 20.11 2.16
C GLU A 20 -7.73 20.64 0.99
N GLU A 21 -6.75 21.52 1.28
CA GLU A 21 -5.86 22.04 0.26
C GLU A 21 -4.97 20.94 -0.32
N MET A 22 -4.55 19.97 0.48
CA MET A 22 -3.76 18.81 0.03
C MET A 22 -4.58 17.91 -0.89
N LEU A 23 -5.83 17.62 -0.55
CA LEU A 23 -6.75 16.85 -1.38
C LEU A 23 -7.05 17.58 -2.70
N GLN A 24 -7.21 18.91 -2.66
CA GLN A 24 -7.36 19.71 -3.87
C GLN A 24 -6.12 19.59 -4.78
N ARG A 25 -4.90 19.70 -4.22
CA ARG A 25 -3.66 19.50 -4.99
C ARG A 25 -3.59 18.11 -5.63
N ALA A 26 -4.06 17.07 -4.92
CA ALA A 26 -4.10 15.71 -5.44
C ALA A 26 -5.02 15.60 -6.68
N GLN A 27 -6.22 16.18 -6.61
CA GLN A 27 -7.16 16.21 -7.74
C GLN A 27 -6.62 17.02 -8.93
N GLU A 28 -6.01 18.18 -8.67
CA GLU A 28 -5.35 19.00 -9.70
C GLU A 28 -4.22 18.21 -10.39
N ALA A 29 -3.48 17.40 -9.63
CA ALA A 29 -2.47 16.47 -10.12
C ALA A 29 -3.05 15.20 -10.80
N GLN A 30 -4.37 15.12 -10.99
CA GLN A 30 -5.09 14.02 -11.62
C GLN A 30 -5.05 12.69 -10.83
N VAL A 31 -4.83 12.75 -9.52
CA VAL A 31 -5.05 11.59 -8.63
C VAL A 31 -6.55 11.43 -8.41
N ALA A 32 -7.11 10.36 -8.93
CA ALA A 32 -8.55 10.14 -8.97
C ALA A 32 -9.07 9.32 -7.79
N GLU A 33 -8.26 8.43 -7.24
CA GLU A 33 -8.61 7.57 -6.10
C GLU A 33 -7.39 7.45 -5.17
N ILE A 34 -7.64 7.41 -3.85
CA ILE A 34 -6.62 7.18 -2.82
C ILE A 34 -7.06 6.00 -1.97
N TYR A 35 -6.20 5.00 -1.80
CA TYR A 35 -6.44 3.87 -0.90
C TYR A 35 -5.70 4.10 0.42
N MET A 36 -6.46 4.05 1.51
CA MET A 36 -6.05 4.44 2.85
C MET A 36 -5.97 3.21 3.75
N PRO A 37 -4.80 2.56 3.86
CA PRO A 37 -4.58 1.53 4.85
C PRO A 37 -4.45 2.15 6.24
N ASN A 38 -5.33 1.74 7.16
CA ASN A 38 -5.23 2.13 8.56
C ASN A 38 -4.09 1.34 9.24
N ILE A 39 -3.64 1.83 10.40
CA ILE A 39 -2.50 1.24 11.11
C ILE A 39 -2.90 0.59 12.44
N ASP A 40 -3.93 1.10 13.10
CA ASP A 40 -4.45 0.64 14.40
C ASP A 40 -5.94 1.02 14.59
N LEU A 41 -6.53 0.69 15.74
CA LEU A 41 -7.92 1.04 16.07
C LEU A 41 -8.15 2.56 16.17
N ALA A 42 -7.16 3.32 16.63
CA ALA A 42 -7.28 4.77 16.81
C ALA A 42 -7.35 5.51 15.47
N SER A 43 -6.74 4.94 14.42
CA SER A 43 -6.76 5.48 13.06
C SER A 43 -8.08 5.27 12.30
N LEU A 44 -8.99 4.42 12.79
CA LEU A 44 -10.25 4.13 12.10
C LEU A 44 -11.19 5.32 11.99
N GLU A 45 -11.46 6.00 13.10
CA GLU A 45 -12.46 7.09 13.12
C GLU A 45 -12.05 8.27 12.21
N PRO A 46 -10.81 8.80 12.26
CA PRO A 46 -10.38 9.83 11.32
C PRO A 46 -10.46 9.39 9.85
N MET A 47 -10.10 8.14 9.57
CA MET A 47 -10.15 7.57 8.22
C MET A 47 -11.60 7.48 7.69
N PHE A 48 -12.54 7.03 8.53
CA PHE A 48 -13.95 6.94 8.18
C PHE A 48 -14.58 8.30 7.92
N GLN A 49 -14.27 9.29 8.77
CA GLN A 49 -14.71 10.67 8.56
C GLN A 49 -14.16 11.23 7.25
N LEU A 50 -12.91 10.93 6.92
CA LEU A 50 -12.30 11.36 5.68
C LEU A 50 -13.00 10.75 4.45
N GLU A 51 -13.15 9.43 4.42
CA GLU A 51 -13.87 8.71 3.35
C GLU A 51 -15.32 9.18 3.19
N GLN A 52 -16.03 9.45 4.29
CA GLN A 52 -17.41 9.95 4.23
C GLN A 52 -17.51 11.32 3.53
N ARG A 53 -16.56 12.22 3.80
CA ARG A 53 -16.51 13.55 3.17
C ARG A 53 -15.96 13.50 1.75
N HIS A 54 -15.07 12.55 1.48
CA HIS A 54 -14.37 12.39 0.21
C HIS A 54 -14.46 10.93 -0.28
N PRO A 55 -15.57 10.53 -0.94
CA PRO A 55 -15.83 9.13 -1.33
C PRO A 55 -14.85 8.50 -2.34
N TRP A 56 -13.92 9.30 -2.88
CA TRP A 56 -12.82 8.86 -3.73
C TRP A 56 -11.56 8.45 -2.92
N CYS A 57 -11.59 8.62 -1.60
CA CYS A 57 -10.66 8.04 -0.65
C CYS A 57 -11.28 6.77 -0.07
N HIS A 58 -10.57 5.64 -0.14
CA HIS A 58 -11.11 4.32 0.16
C HIS A 58 -10.43 3.70 1.38
N SER A 59 -11.22 3.33 2.39
CA SER A 59 -10.70 2.71 3.61
C SER A 59 -10.31 1.25 3.38
N LEU A 60 -9.12 0.87 3.87
CA LEU A 60 -8.72 -0.52 4.11
C LEU A 60 -8.66 -0.76 5.62
N LEU A 61 -8.85 -2.02 6.03
CA LEU A 61 -8.85 -2.42 7.43
C LEU A 61 -7.70 -3.38 7.74
N GLY A 62 -6.82 -3.03 8.66
CA GLY A 62 -5.72 -3.85 9.12
C GLY A 62 -5.05 -3.34 10.39
N LEU A 63 -4.16 -4.16 10.92
CA LEU A 63 -3.25 -3.85 12.02
C LEU A 63 -1.82 -3.91 11.50
N HIS A 64 -1.17 -2.74 11.48
CA HIS A 64 0.19 -2.58 11.01
C HIS A 64 1.18 -3.33 11.94
N PRO A 65 2.26 -3.96 11.43
CA PRO A 65 3.21 -4.72 12.26
C PRO A 65 3.80 -3.94 13.44
N CYS A 66 4.11 -2.65 13.26
CA CYS A 66 4.58 -1.77 14.34
C CYS A 66 3.56 -1.49 15.46
N HIS A 67 2.29 -1.87 15.28
CA HIS A 67 1.23 -1.76 16.28
C HIS A 67 0.81 -3.14 16.83
N VAL A 68 1.59 -4.19 16.52
CA VAL A 68 1.39 -5.53 17.07
C VAL A 68 2.15 -5.64 18.39
N PHE A 69 1.40 -5.74 19.48
CA PHE A 69 1.91 -5.94 20.84
C PHE A 69 1.29 -7.19 21.48
N GLN A 70 1.42 -7.36 22.80
CA GLN A 70 0.90 -8.52 23.53
C GLN A 70 -0.62 -8.71 23.41
N ASP A 71 -1.38 -7.64 23.22
CA ASP A 71 -2.84 -7.61 23.12
C ASP A 71 -3.37 -7.74 21.68
N PHE A 72 -2.50 -8.01 20.69
CA PHE A 72 -2.86 -8.00 19.27
C PHE A 72 -4.09 -8.85 18.93
N ARG A 73 -4.31 -9.99 19.61
CA ARG A 73 -5.49 -10.84 19.38
C ARG A 73 -6.79 -10.13 19.72
N GLN A 74 -6.82 -9.40 20.82
CA GLN A 74 -7.99 -8.62 21.22
C GLN A 74 -8.22 -7.49 20.21
N VAL A 75 -7.14 -6.78 19.83
CA VAL A 75 -7.21 -5.70 18.84
C VAL A 75 -7.76 -6.20 17.50
N LEU A 76 -7.26 -7.34 17.00
CA LEU A 76 -7.73 -7.95 15.76
C LEU A 76 -9.19 -8.40 15.87
N GLN A 77 -9.63 -8.96 17.00
CA GLN A 77 -11.03 -9.29 17.24
C GLN A 77 -11.93 -8.05 17.17
N GLU A 78 -11.51 -6.94 17.79
CA GLU A 78 -12.26 -5.68 17.73
C GLU A 78 -12.30 -5.09 16.30
N MET A 79 -11.21 -5.23 15.55
CA MET A 79 -11.17 -4.83 14.14
C MET A 79 -12.10 -5.70 13.28
N GLU A 80 -12.06 -7.03 13.44
CA GLU A 80 -12.86 -7.97 12.64
C GLU A 80 -14.37 -7.66 12.69
N LEU A 81 -14.88 -7.20 13.84
CA LEU A 81 -16.28 -6.78 14.00
C LEU A 81 -16.70 -5.64 13.05
N TRP A 82 -15.76 -4.88 12.48
CA TRP A 82 -16.09 -3.85 11.51
C TRP A 82 -16.52 -4.41 10.16
N PHE A 83 -16.09 -5.60 9.78
CA PHE A 83 -16.55 -6.26 8.54
C PHE A 83 -18.06 -6.59 8.59
N GLU A 84 -18.66 -6.72 9.78
CA GLU A 84 -20.11 -6.89 9.94
C GLU A 84 -20.88 -5.58 9.78
N LYS A 85 -20.22 -4.45 10.03
CA LYS A 85 -20.85 -3.11 10.03
C LYS A 85 -20.77 -2.42 8.67
N ARG A 86 -19.72 -2.71 7.89
CA ARG A 86 -19.44 -2.06 6.61
C ARG A 86 -18.50 -2.88 5.74
N SER A 87 -18.51 -2.59 4.44
CA SER A 87 -17.52 -3.12 3.50
C SER A 87 -16.23 -2.29 3.49
N PHE A 88 -15.12 -2.95 3.20
CA PHE A 88 -13.80 -2.35 2.97
C PHE A 88 -13.30 -2.70 1.58
N LYS A 89 -12.41 -1.87 1.00
CA LYS A 89 -11.82 -2.15 -0.32
C LYS A 89 -10.66 -3.15 -0.25
N GLY A 90 -10.10 -3.38 0.93
CA GLY A 90 -9.01 -4.30 1.14
C GLY A 90 -8.69 -4.46 2.63
N VAL A 91 -7.87 -5.46 2.92
CA VAL A 91 -7.22 -5.63 4.21
C VAL A 91 -5.89 -4.91 4.19
N GLY A 92 -5.54 -4.18 5.24
CA GLY A 92 -4.26 -3.50 5.34
C GLY A 92 -4.35 -2.16 6.08
N GLU A 93 -3.26 -1.70 6.67
CA GLU A 93 -1.91 -2.24 6.47
C GLU A 93 -1.64 -3.46 7.36
N ALA A 94 -1.07 -4.51 6.78
CA ALA A 94 -0.73 -5.75 7.47
C ALA A 94 0.65 -6.23 7.02
N GLY A 95 1.41 -6.95 7.84
CA GLY A 95 2.71 -7.42 7.39
C GLY A 95 3.70 -7.69 8.50
N LEU A 96 4.99 -7.55 8.18
CA LEU A 96 6.12 -7.75 9.10
C LEU A 96 7.09 -6.57 9.01
N ASP A 97 7.53 -6.05 10.15
CA ASP A 97 8.60 -5.03 10.24
C ASP A 97 9.61 -5.47 11.31
N TYR A 98 10.83 -5.76 10.87
CA TYR A 98 11.94 -6.20 11.72
C TYR A 98 12.99 -5.11 11.96
N TYR A 99 12.77 -3.90 11.43
CA TYR A 99 13.75 -2.83 11.48
C TYR A 99 13.78 -2.13 12.85
N TRP A 100 12.60 -1.82 13.40
CA TRP A 100 12.49 -1.05 14.64
C TRP A 100 12.58 -1.92 15.90
N ASP A 101 11.87 -3.04 15.90
CA ASP A 101 11.76 -3.94 17.03
C ASP A 101 11.53 -5.38 16.56
N LYS A 102 12.16 -6.33 17.22
CA LYS A 102 12.00 -7.78 16.98
C LYS A 102 11.37 -8.52 18.15
N THR A 103 10.85 -7.80 19.15
CA THR A 103 10.24 -8.38 20.36
C THR A 103 8.99 -9.21 20.01
N PHE A 104 8.16 -8.73 19.09
CA PHE A 104 6.85 -9.32 18.76
C PHE A 104 6.81 -10.04 17.40
N VAL A 105 7.94 -10.61 16.95
CA VAL A 105 8.01 -11.27 15.63
C VAL A 105 7.00 -12.41 15.50
N ALA A 106 6.82 -13.22 16.55
CA ALA A 106 5.88 -14.34 16.50
C ALA A 106 4.43 -13.83 16.37
N GLU A 107 4.10 -12.78 17.11
CA GLU A 107 2.81 -12.12 17.12
C GLU A 107 2.54 -11.42 15.77
N GLN A 108 3.53 -10.76 15.16
CA GLN A 108 3.39 -10.17 13.82
C GLN A 108 3.08 -11.24 12.78
N LYS A 109 3.79 -12.38 12.80
CA LYS A 109 3.52 -13.51 11.90
C LYS A 109 2.13 -14.10 12.10
N GLU A 110 1.66 -14.18 13.33
CA GLU A 110 0.31 -14.65 13.61
C GLU A 110 -0.75 -13.64 13.17
N ALA A 111 -0.55 -12.35 13.46
CA ALA A 111 -1.42 -11.27 13.02
C ALA A 111 -1.56 -11.24 11.50
N LEU A 112 -0.45 -11.41 10.75
CA LEU A 112 -0.48 -11.49 9.30
C LEU A 112 -1.31 -12.69 8.81
N ARG A 113 -1.17 -13.88 9.42
CA ARG A 113 -2.00 -15.05 9.05
C ARG A 113 -3.49 -14.80 9.26
N ILE A 114 -3.86 -14.16 10.38
CA ILE A 114 -5.27 -13.79 10.67
C ILE A 114 -5.79 -12.84 9.60
N GLN A 115 -5.02 -11.80 9.26
CA GLN A 115 -5.40 -10.79 8.28
C GLN A 115 -5.48 -11.36 6.85
N CYS A 116 -4.61 -12.30 6.48
CA CYS A 116 -4.77 -13.10 5.26
C CYS A 116 -6.08 -13.90 5.27
N GLY A 117 -6.50 -14.40 6.43
CA GLY A 117 -7.80 -15.05 6.64
C GLY A 117 -8.98 -14.12 6.34
N TRP A 118 -8.91 -12.86 6.78
CA TRP A 118 -9.93 -11.84 6.46
C TRP A 118 -10.01 -11.56 4.96
N ALA A 119 -8.85 -11.37 4.31
CA ALA A 119 -8.79 -11.11 2.88
C ALA A 119 -9.45 -12.23 2.06
N LYS A 120 -9.17 -13.49 2.43
CA LYS A 120 -9.81 -14.67 1.81
C LYS A 120 -11.31 -14.74 2.09
N THR A 121 -11.72 -14.55 3.33
CA THR A 121 -13.13 -14.64 3.77
C THR A 121 -14.00 -13.60 3.08
N HIS A 122 -13.52 -12.36 3.00
CA HIS A 122 -14.23 -11.25 2.38
C HIS A 122 -13.94 -11.09 0.88
N GLN A 123 -13.06 -11.94 0.32
CA GLN A 123 -12.66 -11.93 -1.09
C GLN A 123 -12.06 -10.61 -1.59
N ILE A 124 -11.50 -9.81 -0.68
CA ILE A 124 -10.86 -8.51 -0.94
C ILE A 124 -9.33 -8.64 -0.93
N PRO A 125 -8.59 -7.75 -1.62
CA PRO A 125 -7.13 -7.80 -1.62
C PRO A 125 -6.52 -7.44 -0.25
N ILE A 126 -5.26 -7.84 -0.03
CA ILE A 126 -4.45 -7.42 1.13
C ILE A 126 -3.28 -6.53 0.71
N VAL A 127 -3.02 -5.44 1.43
CA VAL A 127 -1.86 -4.55 1.24
C VAL A 127 -0.83 -4.86 2.33
N LEU A 128 0.36 -5.26 1.87
CA LEU A 128 1.41 -5.83 2.71
C LEU A 128 2.56 -4.86 2.95
N HIS A 129 2.85 -4.64 4.23
CA HIS A 129 4.08 -4.06 4.71
C HIS A 129 5.18 -5.11 4.85
N THR A 130 6.36 -4.84 4.32
CA THR A 130 7.52 -5.68 4.58
C THR A 130 8.77 -4.83 4.73
N ARG A 131 9.39 -4.89 5.89
CA ARG A 131 10.66 -4.20 6.14
C ARG A 131 11.63 -5.10 6.88
N GLU A 132 12.77 -5.38 6.23
CA GLU A 132 13.77 -6.37 6.69
C GLU A 132 13.18 -7.77 6.99
N ALA A 133 12.01 -8.08 6.42
CA ALA A 133 11.22 -9.28 6.71
C ALA A 133 10.63 -9.93 5.46
N PHE A 134 11.21 -9.66 4.27
CA PHE A 134 10.65 -10.09 2.98
C PHE A 134 10.50 -11.61 2.88
N ALA A 135 11.54 -12.37 3.23
CA ALA A 135 11.53 -13.83 3.13
C ALA A 135 10.39 -14.45 3.97
N ASP A 136 10.25 -14.01 5.23
CA ASP A 136 9.22 -14.48 6.15
C ASP A 136 7.81 -14.06 5.68
N THR A 137 7.67 -12.83 5.16
CA THR A 137 6.39 -12.35 4.61
C THR A 137 5.98 -13.22 3.44
N LEU A 138 6.88 -13.43 2.47
CA LEU A 138 6.63 -14.26 1.30
C LEU A 138 6.33 -15.72 1.65
N GLU A 139 7.02 -16.29 2.64
CA GLU A 139 6.74 -17.64 3.13
C GLU A 139 5.32 -17.76 3.67
N ILE A 140 4.87 -16.79 4.48
CA ILE A 140 3.50 -16.76 5.00
C ILE A 140 2.49 -16.59 3.86
N ILE A 141 2.77 -15.73 2.88
CA ILE A 141 1.88 -15.58 1.72
C ILE A 141 1.77 -16.90 0.94
N LYS A 142 2.88 -17.60 0.69
CA LYS A 142 2.88 -18.92 0.05
C LYS A 142 2.10 -19.96 0.87
N GLU A 143 2.25 -19.96 2.19
CA GLU A 143 1.50 -20.84 3.10
C GLU A 143 0.00 -20.55 3.07
N GLN A 144 -0.38 -19.27 3.00
CA GLN A 144 -1.77 -18.82 3.06
C GLN A 144 -2.48 -18.79 1.71
N GLN A 145 -1.73 -18.95 0.62
CA GLN A 145 -2.24 -18.92 -0.74
C GLN A 145 -3.16 -20.10 -1.02
N ASP A 146 -4.39 -19.82 -1.47
CA ASP A 146 -5.42 -20.78 -1.85
C ASP A 146 -5.90 -20.61 -3.30
N GLY A 147 -5.21 -19.76 -4.06
CA GLY A 147 -5.57 -19.34 -5.42
C GLY A 147 -6.37 -18.04 -5.47
N ASN A 148 -6.93 -17.57 -4.34
CA ASN A 148 -7.75 -16.37 -4.28
C ASN A 148 -7.06 -15.20 -3.56
N LEU A 149 -6.05 -15.50 -2.72
CA LEU A 149 -5.27 -14.48 -2.04
C LEU A 149 -4.49 -13.66 -3.08
N ARG A 150 -4.68 -12.34 -3.02
CA ARG A 150 -4.10 -11.36 -3.94
C ARG A 150 -3.89 -10.05 -3.21
N GLY A 151 -3.03 -9.19 -3.73
CA GLY A 151 -2.73 -7.95 -3.03
C GLY A 151 -1.59 -7.17 -3.61
N ILE A 152 -1.02 -6.29 -2.77
CA ILE A 152 0.12 -5.46 -3.10
C ILE A 152 1.20 -5.68 -2.05
N PHE A 153 2.43 -5.95 -2.47
CA PHE A 153 3.61 -5.72 -1.64
C PHE A 153 3.94 -4.23 -1.75
N HIS A 154 3.46 -3.45 -0.79
CA HIS A 154 3.59 -1.99 -0.80
C HIS A 154 5.07 -1.61 -0.57
N CYS A 155 5.44 -0.44 -1.10
CA CYS A 155 6.77 0.13 -1.03
C CYS A 155 7.88 -0.89 -1.36
N PHE A 156 7.69 -1.66 -2.43
CA PHE A 156 8.63 -2.71 -2.81
C PHE A 156 10.01 -2.13 -3.09
N SER A 157 11.04 -2.67 -2.45
CA SER A 157 12.45 -2.25 -2.62
C SER A 157 13.41 -3.45 -2.73
N GLY A 158 12.91 -4.60 -3.17
CA GLY A 158 13.65 -5.86 -3.27
C GLY A 158 14.39 -6.06 -4.60
N THR A 159 14.84 -7.28 -4.85
CA THR A 159 15.51 -7.69 -6.11
C THR A 159 14.53 -8.13 -7.19
N VAL A 160 15.04 -8.43 -8.39
CA VAL A 160 14.23 -8.94 -9.51
C VAL A 160 13.68 -10.32 -9.19
N GLU A 161 14.47 -11.17 -8.53
CA GLU A 161 14.07 -12.50 -8.10
C GLU A 161 12.94 -12.43 -7.05
N GLU A 162 13.06 -11.50 -6.11
CA GLU A 162 12.03 -11.22 -5.11
C GLU A 162 10.74 -10.70 -5.76
N ALA A 163 10.87 -9.79 -6.73
CA ALA A 163 9.74 -9.26 -7.50
C ALA A 163 9.01 -10.38 -8.26
N GLN A 164 9.75 -11.27 -8.94
CA GLN A 164 9.16 -12.42 -9.63
C GLN A 164 8.46 -13.36 -8.65
N ALA A 165 9.06 -13.62 -7.49
CA ALA A 165 8.45 -14.47 -6.48
C ALA A 165 7.15 -13.90 -5.91
N VAL A 166 7.01 -12.57 -5.82
CA VAL A 166 5.74 -11.88 -5.48
C VAL A 166 4.70 -12.07 -6.60
N ILE A 167 5.10 -11.86 -7.85
CA ILE A 167 4.23 -12.00 -9.03
C ILE A 167 3.68 -13.43 -9.14
N ASP A 168 4.51 -14.43 -8.90
CA ASP A 168 4.13 -15.85 -8.92
C ASP A 168 3.06 -16.19 -7.87
N GLN A 169 2.88 -15.34 -6.84
CA GLN A 169 1.85 -15.48 -5.83
C GLN A 169 0.59 -14.63 -6.12
N ASN A 170 0.44 -14.07 -7.33
CA ASN A 170 -0.69 -13.21 -7.72
C ASN A 170 -0.76 -11.87 -6.96
N PHE A 171 0.41 -11.30 -6.65
CA PHE A 171 0.54 -9.99 -6.03
C PHE A 171 1.16 -8.97 -6.99
N LEU A 172 0.80 -7.70 -6.79
CA LEU A 172 1.38 -6.55 -7.47
C LEU A 172 2.47 -5.91 -6.61
N LEU A 173 3.35 -5.14 -7.26
CA LEU A 173 4.44 -4.42 -6.61
C LEU A 173 4.06 -2.94 -6.49
N GLY A 174 4.06 -2.44 -5.25
CA GLY A 174 3.82 -1.03 -4.94
C GLY A 174 5.06 -0.19 -5.21
N ILE A 175 4.98 0.71 -6.20
CA ILE A 175 6.10 1.56 -6.61
C ILE A 175 5.85 2.99 -6.11
N GLY A 176 6.59 3.36 -5.07
CA GLY A 176 6.53 4.67 -4.43
C GLY A 176 7.72 5.58 -4.71
N GLY A 177 7.87 6.61 -3.87
CA GLY A 177 8.90 7.64 -4.02
C GLY A 177 10.34 7.11 -4.00
N VAL A 178 10.58 5.97 -3.34
CA VAL A 178 11.91 5.31 -3.28
C VAL A 178 12.47 5.01 -4.67
N SER A 179 11.61 4.72 -5.65
CA SER A 179 12.00 4.47 -7.05
C SER A 179 12.72 5.66 -7.71
N THR A 180 12.49 6.87 -7.20
CA THR A 180 13.12 8.11 -7.70
C THR A 180 14.49 8.38 -7.07
N PHE A 181 14.88 7.62 -6.06
CA PHE A 181 16.11 7.86 -5.31
C PHE A 181 17.30 7.25 -6.05
N LYS A 182 18.42 7.99 -6.12
CA LYS A 182 19.67 7.49 -6.73
C LYS A 182 20.15 6.19 -6.09
N ASN A 183 19.93 6.02 -4.79
CA ASN A 183 20.33 4.85 -4.01
C ASN A 183 19.13 3.95 -3.65
N GLY A 184 18.01 4.05 -4.39
CA GLY A 184 16.78 3.32 -4.08
C GLY A 184 16.79 1.85 -4.50
N GLY A 185 17.82 1.38 -5.23
CA GLY A 185 18.00 -0.03 -5.60
C GLY A 185 17.02 -0.59 -6.66
N LEU A 186 15.96 0.14 -7.00
CA LEU A 186 14.87 -0.36 -7.85
C LEU A 186 15.09 -0.28 -9.36
N GLY A 187 16.15 0.40 -9.84
CA GLY A 187 16.41 0.55 -11.27
C GLY A 187 16.32 -0.77 -12.06
N PRO A 188 17.11 -1.80 -11.68
CA PRO A 188 17.08 -3.09 -12.38
C PRO A 188 15.72 -3.80 -12.36
N VAL A 189 14.96 -3.66 -11.26
CA VAL A 189 13.61 -4.23 -11.15
C VAL A 189 12.65 -3.54 -12.10
N LEU A 190 12.67 -2.21 -12.12
CA LEU A 190 11.79 -1.42 -13.00
C LEU A 190 12.15 -1.56 -14.48
N GLU A 191 13.38 -1.98 -14.82
CA GLU A 191 13.76 -2.31 -16.19
C GLU A 191 13.21 -3.68 -16.63
N GLN A 192 13.20 -4.66 -15.73
CA GLN A 192 12.89 -6.06 -16.07
C GLN A 192 11.44 -6.48 -15.84
N ILE A 193 10.74 -5.87 -14.87
CA ILE A 193 9.36 -6.24 -14.54
C ILE A 193 8.36 -5.45 -15.37
N ASP A 194 7.43 -6.13 -16.04
CA ASP A 194 6.41 -5.49 -16.86
C ASP A 194 5.43 -4.62 -16.06
N LEU A 195 4.95 -3.53 -16.69
CA LEU A 195 4.02 -2.59 -16.07
C LEU A 195 2.75 -3.24 -15.51
N GLN A 196 2.29 -4.35 -16.10
CA GLN A 196 1.07 -5.06 -15.67
C GLN A 196 1.16 -5.60 -14.23
N HIS A 197 2.38 -5.67 -13.68
CA HIS A 197 2.64 -6.14 -12.31
C HIS A 197 2.84 -5.01 -11.31
N LEU A 198 2.74 -3.75 -11.74
CA LEU A 198 3.07 -2.58 -10.94
C LEU A 198 1.82 -1.76 -10.62
N VAL A 199 1.79 -1.19 -9.41
CA VAL A 199 0.87 -0.12 -9.02
C VAL A 199 1.68 1.07 -8.49
N LEU A 200 1.07 2.24 -8.51
CA LEU A 200 1.72 3.47 -8.04
C LEU A 200 1.18 3.84 -6.66
N GLU A 201 2.07 4.31 -5.80
CA GLU A 201 1.73 4.78 -4.48
C GLU A 201 2.59 5.98 -4.07
N THR A 202 2.16 6.70 -3.04
CA THR A 202 3.03 7.70 -2.41
C THR A 202 3.58 7.25 -1.07
N ASP A 203 2.84 6.45 -0.30
CA ASP A 203 3.11 6.21 1.11
C ASP A 203 3.10 7.52 1.93
N SER A 204 2.26 8.48 1.52
CA SER A 204 2.18 9.79 2.17
C SER A 204 1.73 9.66 3.63
N PRO A 205 2.35 10.39 4.58
CA PRO A 205 3.25 11.55 4.43
C PRO A 205 4.73 11.23 4.23
N TYR A 206 5.10 9.96 4.13
CA TYR A 206 6.48 9.49 4.12
C TYR A 206 7.08 9.45 2.70
N LEU A 207 8.41 9.30 2.61
CA LEU A 207 9.11 8.92 1.37
C LEU A 207 8.89 9.81 0.14
N ALA A 208 8.82 11.14 0.32
CA ALA A 208 8.62 12.09 -0.78
C ALA A 208 9.59 11.86 -1.97
N PRO A 209 9.08 11.76 -3.22
CA PRO A 209 9.89 11.48 -4.40
C PRO A 209 10.83 12.66 -4.73
N VAL A 210 11.87 12.42 -5.54
CA VAL A 210 12.60 13.50 -6.22
C VAL A 210 11.65 14.14 -7.24
N PRO A 211 11.54 15.49 -7.31
CA PRO A 211 12.38 16.53 -6.69
C PRO A 211 11.85 17.09 -5.35
N LYS A 212 10.86 16.45 -4.72
CA LYS A 212 10.20 16.90 -3.49
C LYS A 212 10.83 16.34 -2.20
N ARG A 213 11.95 15.63 -2.30
CA ARG A 213 12.74 15.14 -1.15
C ARG A 213 12.94 16.22 -0.08
N GLY A 214 12.76 15.83 1.18
CA GLY A 214 12.88 16.73 2.33
C GLY A 214 11.61 17.53 2.65
N LYS A 215 10.54 17.35 1.86
CA LYS A 215 9.19 17.84 2.18
C LYS A 215 8.32 16.69 2.68
N ARG A 216 7.23 17.01 3.39
CA ARG A 216 6.14 16.07 3.65
C ARG A 216 5.63 15.56 2.30
N ASN A 217 5.50 14.25 2.14
CA ASN A 217 4.94 13.68 0.92
C ASN A 217 3.42 13.94 0.87
N GLU A 218 2.86 13.91 -0.33
CA GLU A 218 1.43 14.01 -0.54
C GLU A 218 1.04 13.31 -1.85
N PRO A 219 -0.21 12.83 -2.00
CA PRO A 219 -0.70 12.16 -3.21
C PRO A 219 -0.43 12.95 -4.50
N ALA A 220 -0.44 14.29 -4.44
CA ALA A 220 -0.12 15.15 -5.59
C ALA A 220 1.30 14.92 -6.17
N TYR A 221 2.18 14.20 -5.47
CA TYR A 221 3.52 13.87 -5.94
C TYR A 221 3.60 12.54 -6.71
N LEU A 222 2.50 11.78 -6.78
CA LEU A 222 2.42 10.53 -7.53
C LEU A 222 2.83 10.67 -9.02
N PRO A 223 2.52 11.77 -9.74
CA PRO A 223 2.99 11.95 -11.11
C PRO A 223 4.52 11.98 -11.26
N TYR A 224 5.28 12.37 -10.22
CA TYR A 224 6.75 12.30 -10.27
C TYR A 224 7.26 10.85 -10.24
N VAL A 225 6.58 9.98 -9.49
CA VAL A 225 6.87 8.54 -9.48
C VAL A 225 6.53 7.92 -10.83
N ALA A 226 5.36 8.24 -11.37
CA ALA A 226 4.94 7.79 -12.70
C ALA A 226 5.90 8.25 -13.81
N GLN A 227 6.36 9.50 -13.76
CA GLN A 227 7.33 10.03 -14.72
C GLN A 227 8.65 9.29 -14.63
N LYS A 228 9.15 9.02 -13.41
CA LYS A 228 10.37 8.24 -13.23
C LYS A 228 10.26 6.85 -13.84
N LEU A 229 9.12 6.19 -13.66
CA LEU A 229 8.86 4.88 -14.24
C LEU A 229 8.79 4.93 -15.77
N ALA A 230 8.14 5.96 -16.33
CA ALA A 230 8.07 6.20 -17.77
C ALA A 230 9.48 6.37 -18.38
N ASP A 231 10.33 7.18 -17.74
CA ASP A 231 11.71 7.40 -18.16
C ASP A 231 12.54 6.12 -18.13
N THR A 232 12.44 5.33 -17.05
CA THR A 232 13.17 4.07 -16.91
C THR A 232 12.74 3.05 -17.95
N LYS A 233 11.44 2.97 -18.27
CA LYS A 233 10.90 2.04 -19.27
C LYS A 233 10.93 2.56 -20.70
N SER A 234 11.35 3.81 -20.92
CA SER A 234 11.35 4.46 -22.24
C SER A 234 9.97 4.44 -22.93
N ILE A 235 8.92 4.69 -22.16
CA ILE A 235 7.52 4.74 -22.62
C ILE A 235 6.85 6.06 -22.23
N SER A 236 5.63 6.30 -22.70
CA SER A 236 4.92 7.52 -22.36
C SER A 236 4.36 7.51 -20.94
N LEU A 237 4.31 8.69 -20.30
CA LEU A 237 3.62 8.85 -19.01
C LEU A 237 2.15 8.41 -19.07
N ASN A 238 1.48 8.67 -20.19
CA ASN A 238 0.09 8.24 -20.42
C ASN A 238 -0.07 6.71 -20.35
N GLU A 239 0.90 5.97 -20.89
CA GLU A 239 0.89 4.50 -20.88
C GLU A 239 1.12 3.97 -19.47
N VAL A 240 2.08 4.52 -18.72
CA VAL A 240 2.29 4.19 -17.30
C VAL A 240 1.01 4.44 -16.51
N ALA A 241 0.43 5.63 -16.65
CA ALA A 241 -0.80 6.01 -15.96
C ALA A 241 -1.96 5.05 -16.30
N ALA A 242 -2.14 4.71 -17.58
CA ALA A 242 -3.21 3.83 -18.03
C ALA A 242 -3.06 2.40 -17.47
N VAL A 243 -1.88 1.80 -17.57
CA VAL A 243 -1.66 0.41 -17.14
C VAL A 243 -1.72 0.31 -15.62
N THR A 244 -1.01 1.16 -14.88
CA THR A 244 -0.98 1.10 -13.40
C THR A 244 -2.35 1.41 -12.79
N THR A 245 -3.11 2.34 -13.36
CA THR A 245 -4.50 2.61 -12.96
C THR A 245 -5.39 1.40 -13.23
N ALA A 246 -5.24 0.74 -14.38
CA ALA A 246 -6.01 -0.46 -14.69
C ALA A 246 -5.68 -1.60 -13.71
N ASN A 247 -4.41 -1.79 -13.35
CA ASN A 247 -3.99 -2.80 -12.38
C ASN A 247 -4.63 -2.55 -11.01
N ALA A 248 -4.54 -1.32 -10.48
CA ALA A 248 -5.13 -0.96 -9.20
C ALA A 248 -6.65 -1.15 -9.21
N ARG A 249 -7.35 -0.70 -10.25
CA ARG A 249 -8.80 -0.93 -10.38
C ARG A 249 -9.15 -2.40 -10.45
N ASN A 250 -8.44 -3.18 -11.25
CA ASN A 250 -8.70 -4.62 -11.35
C ASN A 250 -8.53 -5.34 -10.00
N LEU A 251 -7.59 -4.87 -9.17
CA LEU A 251 -7.37 -5.43 -7.85
C LEU A 251 -8.50 -5.05 -6.86
N PHE A 252 -8.85 -3.77 -6.76
CA PHE A 252 -9.76 -3.21 -5.75
C PHE A 252 -11.24 -3.12 -6.17
N SER A 253 -11.59 -3.43 -7.42
CA SER A 253 -12.97 -3.43 -7.92
C SER A 253 -13.76 -4.70 -7.58
N ARG A 254 -13.09 -5.73 -7.04
CA ARG A 254 -13.67 -7.03 -6.71
C ARG A 254 -14.00 -7.14 -5.24
#